data_AF-A0A1J5D6B6-F1
#
_entry.id   AF-A0A1J5D6B6-F1
#
_cell.length_a   1.000
_cell.length_b   1.000
_cell.length_c   1.000
_cell.angle_alpha   90.00
_cell.angle_beta   90.00
_cell.angle_gamma   90.00
#
_symmetry.space_group_name_H-M   'P 1'
#
loop_
_entity.id
_entity.type
_entity.pdbx_description
1 polymer ?
#
loop_
_entity_poly.entity_id
_entity_poly.type
_entity_poly.pdbx_seq_one_letter_code
_entity_poly.pdbx_strand_id
1 'polypeptide(L)'
;MKPPSLSFFITIIVAALSVAAFASGPAAPVIGTVDLAALLVFHPAMAAYDPFNHAFLKNKTTMQPQEINRLNQKTDKQITDLQEKIKPLQGRMNELRSRFDEDQRKTQGEHDKILPGLSGGRAFQENNKFSMKMNALSVKFTSQIRALQVQIDQLQASIQENLSGGPASRYTSADETQQRFADLYAEIQRITQQAASAKGISVVFDSGFSPPGGSTAASREPDLPSNFEYGEMLGMSLPQGLDRDSGAVQGFFELQRSRAEAWYRNRCSILSPFSERIQTSFVVTGGIDLTAEVMAAVLTKYRIDSKLQNAVLQAVHHGK
;
A
#
# COMPACT_ATOMS: atom_id res chain seq x y z
N MET A 1 -35.09 61.91 -62.68
CA MET A 1 -34.47 60.62 -62.30
C MET A 1 -33.92 60.77 -60.89
N LYS A 2 -34.51 60.08 -59.91
CA LYS A 2 -34.17 60.18 -58.47
C LYS A 2 -33.29 58.97 -58.12
N PRO A 3 -32.11 59.12 -57.48
CA PRO A 3 -31.28 57.99 -57.13
C PRO A 3 -31.94 57.16 -56.01
N PRO A 4 -31.81 55.82 -56.02
CA PRO A 4 -32.34 54.99 -54.94
C PRO A 4 -31.57 55.24 -53.65
N SER A 5 -32.31 55.34 -52.54
CA SER A 5 -31.80 55.64 -51.21
C SER A 5 -30.92 54.52 -50.65
N LEU A 6 -29.75 54.90 -50.13
CA LEU A 6 -28.76 54.04 -49.46
C LEU A 6 -29.32 53.15 -48.33
N SER A 7 -30.49 53.47 -47.77
CA SER A 7 -31.10 52.71 -46.67
C SER A 7 -31.56 51.29 -47.05
N PHE A 8 -31.76 50.98 -48.33
CA PHE A 8 -32.25 49.65 -48.73
C PHE A 8 -31.12 48.59 -48.77
N PHE A 9 -29.87 49.00 -49.00
CA PHE A 9 -28.74 48.07 -49.05
C PHE A 9 -28.22 47.66 -47.67
N ILE A 10 -28.35 48.51 -46.65
CA ILE A 10 -27.88 48.22 -45.29
C ILE A 10 -28.78 47.18 -44.60
N THR A 11 -30.09 47.21 -44.84
CA THR A 11 -31.05 46.28 -44.21
C THR A 11 -30.91 44.85 -44.72
N ILE A 12 -30.53 44.65 -45.99
CA ILE A 12 -30.33 43.31 -46.57
C ILE A 12 -29.01 42.68 -46.08
N ILE A 13 -27.97 43.47 -45.82
CA ILE A 13 -26.70 42.96 -45.28
C ILE A 13 -26.84 42.56 -43.80
N VAL A 14 -27.63 43.28 -43.00
CA VAL A 14 -27.90 42.90 -41.60
C VAL A 14 -28.79 41.65 -41.51
N ALA A 15 -29.74 41.47 -42.43
CA ALA A 15 -30.53 40.24 -42.50
C ALA A 15 -29.73 39.02 -42.99
N ALA A 16 -28.77 39.19 -43.90
CA ALA A 16 -27.91 38.11 -44.38
C ALA A 16 -26.82 37.70 -43.37
N LEU A 17 -26.34 38.60 -42.51
CA LEU A 17 -25.43 38.24 -41.41
C LEU A 17 -26.13 37.59 -40.20
N SER A 18 -27.45 37.73 -40.07
CA SER A 18 -28.21 37.18 -38.93
C SER A 18 -28.59 35.70 -39.09
N VAL A 19 -28.53 35.16 -40.30
CA VAL A 19 -28.90 33.74 -40.57
C VAL A 19 -27.70 32.79 -40.42
N ALA A 20 -26.47 33.29 -40.38
CA ALA A 20 -25.28 32.46 -40.17
C ALA A 20 -25.00 32.10 -38.70
N ALA A 21 -25.68 32.73 -37.74
CA ALA A 21 -25.39 32.56 -36.31
C ALA A 21 -26.13 31.40 -35.61
N PHE A 22 -27.01 30.67 -36.31
CA PHE A 22 -27.88 29.65 -35.69
C PHE A 22 -27.66 28.21 -36.18
N ALA A 23 -26.61 27.93 -36.95
CA ALA A 23 -26.36 26.59 -37.50
C ALA A 23 -25.30 25.75 -36.76
N SER A 24 -24.76 26.22 -35.63
CA SER A 24 -23.95 25.39 -34.73
C SER A 24 -24.78 25.01 -33.51
N GLY A 25 -25.68 24.03 -33.68
CA GLY A 25 -26.20 23.31 -32.52
C GLY A 25 -25.02 22.75 -31.70
N PRO A 26 -25.16 22.61 -30.37
CA PRO A 26 -24.09 22.03 -29.56
C PRO A 26 -23.71 20.69 -30.19
N ALA A 27 -22.44 20.56 -30.59
CA ALA A 27 -21.92 19.31 -31.11
C ALA A 27 -22.31 18.20 -30.14
N ALA A 28 -22.84 17.09 -30.67
CA ALA A 28 -23.30 15.98 -29.84
C ALA A 28 -22.21 15.64 -28.81
N PRO A 29 -22.57 15.46 -27.52
CA PRO A 29 -21.58 15.22 -26.49
C PRO A 29 -20.76 13.99 -26.84
N VAL A 30 -19.48 14.19 -27.12
CA VAL A 30 -18.55 13.10 -27.41
C VAL A 30 -18.20 12.44 -26.08
N ILE A 31 -18.43 11.13 -26.01
CA ILE A 31 -18.11 10.31 -24.84
C ILE A 31 -16.71 9.73 -25.04
N GLY A 32 -15.87 9.84 -24.03
CA GLY A 32 -14.56 9.21 -23.96
C GLY A 32 -14.52 8.07 -22.96
N THR A 33 -13.64 7.12 -23.17
CA THR A 33 -13.35 6.05 -22.21
C THR A 33 -11.88 6.06 -21.83
N VAL A 34 -11.56 5.59 -20.62
CA VAL A 34 -10.20 5.50 -20.12
C VAL A 34 -10.05 4.27 -19.25
N ASP A 35 -8.99 3.49 -19.44
CA ASP A 35 -8.63 2.40 -18.54
C ASP A 35 -7.86 2.97 -17.35
N LEU A 36 -8.58 3.34 -16.28
CA LEU A 36 -7.98 3.97 -15.11
C LEU A 36 -7.05 3.01 -14.36
N ALA A 37 -7.37 1.72 -14.34
CA ALA A 37 -6.53 0.69 -13.74
C ALA A 37 -5.16 0.65 -14.40
N ALA A 38 -5.13 0.61 -15.74
CA ALA A 38 -3.89 0.61 -16.50
C ALA A 38 -3.08 1.89 -16.25
N LEU A 39 -3.74 3.06 -16.28
CA LEU A 39 -3.09 4.35 -16.03
C LEU A 39 -2.47 4.44 -14.64
N LEU A 40 -3.16 3.94 -13.60
CA LEU A 40 -2.66 3.93 -12.24
C LEU A 40 -1.46 3.00 -12.10
N VAL A 41 -1.58 1.75 -12.55
CA VAL A 41 -0.54 0.73 -12.39
C VAL A 41 0.74 1.05 -13.15
N PHE A 42 0.64 1.69 -14.32
CA PHE A 42 1.80 2.14 -15.10
C PHE A 42 2.23 3.59 -14.79
N HIS A 43 1.67 4.22 -13.76
CA HIS A 43 2.12 5.54 -13.38
C HIS A 43 3.58 5.49 -12.89
N PRO A 44 4.49 6.37 -13.33
CA PRO A 44 5.90 6.31 -12.95
C PRO A 44 6.16 6.37 -11.44
N ALA A 45 5.31 7.04 -10.66
CA ALA A 45 5.45 7.03 -9.20
C ALA A 45 5.06 5.68 -8.54
N MET A 46 4.35 4.78 -9.25
CA MET A 46 4.18 3.38 -8.83
C MET A 46 5.46 2.55 -9.00
N ALA A 47 6.53 3.09 -9.61
CA ALA A 47 7.86 2.45 -9.66
C ALA A 47 8.36 2.01 -8.28
N ALA A 48 8.04 2.79 -7.26
CA ALA A 48 8.42 2.52 -5.89
C ALA A 48 7.42 1.64 -5.15
N TYR A 49 6.25 1.33 -5.72
CA TYR A 49 5.23 0.54 -5.03
C TYR A 49 5.58 -0.94 -5.06
N ASP A 50 5.52 -1.57 -3.89
CA ASP A 50 5.72 -3.01 -3.73
C ASP A 50 4.35 -3.69 -3.51
N PRO A 51 3.90 -4.53 -4.47
CA PRO A 51 2.64 -5.23 -4.37
C PRO A 51 2.56 -6.23 -3.21
N PHE A 52 3.68 -6.77 -2.72
CA PHE A 52 3.69 -7.76 -1.65
C PHE A 52 3.64 -7.11 -0.27
N ASN A 53 4.27 -5.95 -0.11
CA ASN A 53 4.25 -5.18 1.14
C ASN A 53 3.13 -4.12 1.19
N HIS A 54 2.39 -3.95 0.09
CA HIS A 54 1.32 -2.95 -0.08
C HIS A 54 1.75 -1.52 0.31
N ALA A 55 2.99 -1.15 0.02
CA ALA A 55 3.56 0.12 0.43
C ALA A 55 4.60 0.63 -0.58
N PHE A 56 4.83 1.95 -0.60
CA PHE A 56 5.83 2.56 -1.47
C PHE A 56 7.19 2.57 -0.81
N LEU A 57 8.23 2.32 -1.58
CA LEU A 57 9.60 2.54 -1.17
C LEU A 57 9.81 4.04 -0.87
N LYS A 58 10.37 4.34 0.30
CA LYS A 58 10.89 5.66 0.66
C LYS A 58 12.17 5.87 -0.15
N ASN A 59 12.14 6.84 -1.06
CA ASN A 59 13.34 7.28 -1.76
C ASN A 59 14.39 7.68 -0.70
N LYS A 60 15.55 7.02 -0.71
CA LYS A 60 16.71 7.36 0.16
C LYS A 60 17.14 8.82 0.02
N THR A 61 16.70 9.50 -1.04
CA THR A 61 17.09 10.86 -1.41
C THR A 61 16.34 11.97 -0.66
N THR A 62 15.24 11.68 0.05
CA THR A 62 14.38 12.74 0.62
C THR A 62 14.46 12.93 2.13
N MET A 63 15.16 12.06 2.87
CA MET A 63 15.42 12.28 4.30
C MET A 63 16.85 12.78 4.47
N GLN A 64 17.01 13.94 5.10
CA GLN A 64 18.37 14.40 5.42
C GLN A 64 19.03 13.38 6.37
N PRO A 65 20.33 13.07 6.22
CA PRO A 65 21.04 12.16 7.12
C PRO A 65 20.87 12.51 8.62
N GLN A 66 20.65 13.78 8.92
CA GLN A 66 20.38 14.28 10.27
C GLN A 66 19.01 13.84 10.81
N GLU A 67 17.98 13.75 9.98
CA GLU A 67 16.64 13.30 10.38
C GLU A 67 16.62 11.80 10.61
N ILE A 68 17.35 11.04 9.78
CA ILE A 68 17.56 9.60 9.96
C ILE A 68 18.25 9.35 11.30
N ASN A 69 19.31 10.11 11.62
CA ASN A 69 20.00 9.98 12.90
C ASN A 69 19.11 10.35 14.09
N ARG A 70 18.26 11.37 13.98
CA ARG A 70 17.30 11.74 15.04
C ARG A 70 16.23 10.68 15.27
N LEU A 71 15.71 10.08 14.20
CA LEU A 71 14.73 9.01 14.28
C LEU A 71 15.34 7.75 14.90
N ASN A 72 16.53 7.35 14.46
CA ASN A 72 17.26 6.23 15.06
C ASN A 72 17.51 6.46 16.56
N GLN A 73 17.98 7.66 16.94
CA GLN A 73 18.16 8.01 18.35
C GLN A 73 16.85 7.96 19.14
N LYS A 74 15.71 8.30 18.54
CA LYS A 74 14.40 8.23 19.20
C LYS A 74 13.97 6.77 19.40
N THR A 75 14.13 5.93 18.40
CA THR A 75 13.83 4.50 18.47
C THR A 75 14.75 3.79 19.48
N ASP A 76 16.05 4.09 19.46
CA ASP A 76 17.03 3.54 20.41
C ASP A 76 16.68 3.92 21.86
N LYS A 77 16.25 5.17 22.08
CA LYS A 77 15.74 5.62 23.39
C LYS A 77 14.50 4.84 23.80
N GLN A 78 13.53 4.68 22.90
CA GLN A 78 12.31 3.93 23.19
C GLN A 78 12.60 2.45 23.51
N ILE A 79 13.52 1.81 22.79
CA ILE A 79 13.96 0.45 23.07
C ILE A 79 14.64 0.38 24.44
N THR A 80 15.51 1.34 24.75
CA THR A 80 16.18 1.43 26.05
C THR A 80 15.17 1.58 27.18
N ASP A 81 14.20 2.49 27.05
CA ASP A 81 13.14 2.70 28.03
C ASP A 81 12.28 1.44 28.26
N LEU A 82 11.97 0.70 27.19
CA LEU A 82 11.22 -0.56 27.29
C LEU A 82 12.06 -1.66 27.97
N GLN A 83 13.36 -1.74 27.67
CA GLN A 83 14.27 -2.67 28.35
C GLN A 83 14.43 -2.33 29.84
N GLU A 84 14.46 -1.05 30.20
CA GLU A 84 14.48 -0.61 31.58
C GLU A 84 13.21 -1.00 32.34
N LYS A 85 12.04 -1.05 31.68
CA LYS A 85 10.79 -1.55 32.27
C LYS A 85 10.76 -3.07 32.48
N ILE A 86 11.50 -3.84 31.68
CA ILE A 86 11.57 -5.32 31.81
C ILE A 86 12.39 -5.72 33.05
N LYS A 87 13.50 -5.03 33.34
CA LYS A 87 14.39 -5.34 34.48
C LYS A 87 13.66 -5.45 35.84
N PRO A 88 12.82 -4.49 36.28
CA PRO A 88 12.12 -4.60 37.55
C PRO A 88 11.06 -5.73 37.56
N LEU A 89 10.46 -6.08 36.43
CA LEU A 89 9.54 -7.21 36.34
C LEU A 89 10.26 -8.54 36.53
N GLN A 90 11.45 -8.70 35.92
CA GLN A 90 12.32 -9.86 36.15
C GLN A 90 12.79 -9.93 37.61
N GLY A 91 13.12 -8.78 38.21
CA GLY A 91 13.45 -8.68 39.64
C GLY A 91 12.31 -9.19 40.53
N ARG A 92 11.08 -8.71 40.30
CA ARG A 92 9.88 -9.17 41.01
C ARG A 92 9.63 -10.67 40.84
N MET A 93 9.89 -11.22 39.65
CA MET A 93 9.75 -12.65 39.40
C MET A 93 10.73 -13.49 40.24
N ASN A 94 11.98 -13.02 40.38
CA ASN A 94 12.99 -13.66 41.20
C ASN A 94 12.68 -13.55 42.70
N GLU A 95 12.24 -12.37 43.17
CA GLU A 95 11.78 -12.19 44.55
C GLU A 95 10.61 -13.12 44.87
N LEU A 96 9.66 -13.25 43.94
CA LEU A 96 8.50 -14.12 44.13
C LEU A 96 8.90 -15.60 44.22
N ARG A 97 9.86 -16.05 43.40
CA ARG A 97 10.44 -17.40 43.51
C ARG A 97 11.08 -17.63 44.88
N SER A 98 11.89 -16.70 45.35
CA SER A 98 12.52 -16.79 46.67
C SER A 98 11.50 -16.85 47.80
N ARG A 99 10.43 -16.05 47.74
CA ARG A 99 9.36 -16.08 48.76
C ARG A 99 8.58 -17.39 48.73
N PHE A 100 8.30 -17.92 47.54
CA PHE A 100 7.63 -19.22 47.40
C PHE A 100 8.46 -20.35 48.01
N ASP A 101 9.78 -20.39 47.75
CA ASP A 101 10.67 -21.38 48.34
C ASP A 101 10.71 -21.28 49.87
N GLU A 102 10.70 -20.05 50.40
CA GLU A 102 10.66 -19.81 51.85
C GLU A 102 9.33 -20.27 52.47
N ASP A 103 8.20 -19.91 51.87
CA ASP A 103 6.86 -20.30 52.33
C ASP A 103 6.65 -21.82 52.24
N GLN A 104 7.16 -22.46 51.19
CA GLN A 104 7.14 -23.91 51.04
C GLN A 104 7.96 -24.58 52.16
N ARG A 105 9.18 -24.11 52.43
CA ARG A 105 10.02 -24.66 53.51
C ARG A 105 9.38 -24.47 54.89
N LYS A 106 8.76 -23.31 55.15
CA LYS A 106 8.03 -23.05 56.39
C LYS A 106 6.84 -24.00 56.54
N THR A 107 6.02 -24.12 55.51
CA THR A 107 4.84 -24.99 55.52
C THR A 107 5.22 -26.46 55.70
N GLN A 108 6.29 -26.91 55.04
CA GLN A 108 6.84 -28.26 55.22
C GLN A 108 7.38 -28.46 56.64
N GLY A 109 8.17 -27.52 57.16
CA GLY A 109 8.73 -27.62 58.51
C GLY A 109 7.68 -27.58 59.62
N GLU A 110 6.58 -26.85 59.43
CA GLU A 110 5.41 -26.89 60.33
C GLU A 110 4.72 -28.25 60.28
N HIS A 111 4.53 -28.81 59.08
CA HIS A 111 3.92 -30.12 58.90
C HIS A 111 4.75 -31.24 59.55
N ASP A 112 6.06 -31.25 59.32
CA ASP A 112 6.99 -32.25 59.85
C ASP A 112 7.06 -32.25 61.39
N LYS A 113 6.81 -31.10 62.03
CA LYS A 113 6.72 -30.98 63.50
C LYS A 113 5.44 -31.57 64.08
N ILE A 114 4.33 -31.46 63.35
CA ILE A 114 2.99 -31.87 63.81
C ILE A 114 2.76 -33.36 63.57
N LEU A 115 3.25 -33.89 62.45
CA LEU A 115 2.98 -35.26 62.00
C LEU A 115 3.38 -36.36 63.00
N PRO A 116 4.53 -36.32 63.70
CA PRO A 116 4.94 -37.37 64.64
C PRO A 116 4.02 -37.53 65.85
N GLY A 117 3.22 -36.49 66.17
CA GLY A 117 2.29 -36.49 67.30
C GLY A 117 0.87 -36.97 66.97
N LEU A 118 0.61 -37.35 65.72
CA LEU A 118 -0.73 -37.70 65.24
C LEU A 118 -0.78 -39.18 64.79
N SER A 119 -1.85 -39.89 65.14
CA SER A 119 -2.09 -41.28 64.71
C SER A 119 -3.47 -41.45 64.05
N GLY A 120 -3.57 -42.43 63.14
CA GLY A 120 -4.82 -42.80 62.47
C GLY A 120 -5.46 -41.67 61.65
N GLY A 121 -6.78 -41.49 61.78
CA GLY A 121 -7.56 -40.54 60.97
C GLY A 121 -7.16 -39.07 61.13
N ARG A 122 -6.53 -38.67 62.25
CA ARG A 122 -6.05 -37.29 62.46
C ARG A 122 -4.82 -36.96 61.63
N ALA A 123 -3.92 -37.93 61.44
CA ALA A 123 -2.77 -37.77 60.53
C ALA A 123 -3.23 -37.63 59.08
N PHE A 124 -4.27 -38.38 58.67
CA PHE A 124 -4.87 -38.25 57.33
C PHE A 124 -5.48 -36.85 57.10
N GLN A 125 -6.19 -36.30 58.09
CA GLN A 125 -6.73 -34.94 57.99
C GLN A 125 -5.64 -33.88 57.88
N GLU A 126 -4.55 -34.01 58.63
CA GLU A 126 -3.44 -33.06 58.58
C GLU A 126 -2.69 -33.13 57.23
N ASN A 127 -2.46 -34.34 56.70
CA ASN A 127 -1.92 -34.53 55.36
C ASN A 127 -2.80 -33.87 54.28
N ASN A 128 -4.13 -33.99 54.40
CA ASN A 128 -5.05 -33.35 53.46
C ASN A 128 -5.00 -31.82 53.58
N LYS A 129 -4.95 -31.26 54.80
CA LYS A 129 -4.78 -29.81 55.03
C LYS A 129 -3.46 -29.30 54.48
N PHE A 130 -2.37 -30.02 54.71
CA PHE A 130 -1.05 -29.70 54.15
C PHE A 130 -1.08 -29.68 52.63
N SER A 131 -1.62 -30.74 52.01
CA SER A 131 -1.78 -30.82 50.56
C SER A 131 -2.63 -29.65 50.01
N MET A 132 -3.74 -29.32 50.66
CA MET A 132 -4.56 -28.15 50.28
C MET A 132 -3.80 -26.83 50.40
N LYS A 133 -3.03 -26.62 51.48
CA LYS A 133 -2.20 -25.42 51.66
C LYS A 133 -1.11 -25.32 50.59
N MET A 134 -0.41 -26.42 50.30
CA MET A 134 0.62 -26.48 49.27
C MET A 134 0.05 -26.25 47.87
N ASN A 135 -1.12 -26.80 47.57
CA ASN A 135 -1.82 -26.55 46.31
C ASN A 135 -2.25 -25.08 46.20
N ALA A 136 -2.83 -24.49 47.24
CA ALA A 136 -3.21 -23.08 47.25
C ALA A 136 -2.01 -22.15 47.05
N LEU A 137 -0.89 -22.44 47.72
CA LEU A 137 0.37 -21.70 47.56
C LEU A 137 0.90 -21.81 46.13
N SER A 138 0.94 -23.02 45.58
CA SER A 138 1.38 -23.29 44.20
C SER A 138 0.52 -22.60 43.15
N VAL A 139 -0.81 -22.61 43.32
CA VAL A 139 -1.75 -21.93 42.41
C VAL A 139 -1.55 -20.42 42.45
N LYS A 140 -1.41 -19.83 43.64
CA LYS A 140 -1.17 -18.40 43.81
C LYS A 140 0.17 -17.97 43.19
N PHE A 141 1.22 -18.75 43.43
CA PHE A 141 2.53 -18.49 42.85
C PHE A 141 2.50 -18.58 41.32
N THR A 142 1.90 -19.65 40.78
CA THR A 142 1.81 -19.87 39.32
C THR A 142 1.04 -18.75 38.63
N SER A 143 -0.07 -18.28 39.23
CA SER A 143 -0.85 -17.20 38.65
C SER A 143 -0.09 -15.87 38.64
N GLN A 144 0.66 -15.56 39.71
CA GLN A 144 1.47 -14.35 39.80
C GLN A 144 2.67 -14.37 38.83
N ILE A 145 3.35 -15.51 38.70
CA ILE A 145 4.41 -15.70 37.70
C ILE A 145 3.85 -15.52 36.29
N ARG A 146 2.72 -16.15 35.97
CA ARG A 146 2.08 -16.03 34.65
C ARG A 146 1.70 -14.58 34.34
N ALA A 147 1.16 -13.84 35.32
CA ALA A 147 0.82 -12.43 35.13
C ALA A 147 2.05 -11.57 34.82
N LEU A 148 3.17 -11.77 35.52
CA LEU A 148 4.43 -11.10 35.24
C LEU A 148 5.02 -11.51 33.88
N GLN A 149 4.92 -12.79 33.53
CA GLN A 149 5.37 -13.32 32.24
C GLN A 149 4.64 -12.65 31.08
N VAL A 150 3.30 -12.55 31.15
CA VAL A 150 2.49 -11.88 30.14
C VAL A 150 2.90 -10.40 29.96
N GLN A 151 3.20 -9.69 31.06
CA GLN A 151 3.68 -8.31 30.98
C GLN A 151 5.05 -8.21 30.30
N ILE A 152 5.97 -9.14 30.60
CA ILE A 152 7.28 -9.21 29.94
C ILE A 152 7.10 -9.52 28.45
N ASP A 153 6.28 -10.50 28.11
CA ASP A 153 6.03 -10.91 26.72
C ASP A 153 5.39 -9.77 25.91
N GLN A 154 4.48 -9.00 26.51
CA GLN A 154 3.91 -7.80 25.89
C GLN A 154 4.97 -6.73 25.63
N LEU A 155 5.83 -6.43 26.61
CA LEU A 155 6.91 -5.47 26.43
C LEU A 155 7.95 -5.95 25.40
N GLN A 156 8.24 -7.25 25.36
CA GLN A 156 9.10 -7.85 24.36
C GLN A 156 8.48 -7.81 22.96
N ALA A 157 7.17 -8.02 22.84
CA ALA A 157 6.45 -7.83 21.58
C ALA A 157 6.52 -6.37 21.13
N SER A 158 6.37 -5.40 22.05
CA SER A 158 6.56 -3.98 21.72
C SER A 158 8.00 -3.64 21.34
N ILE A 159 9.01 -4.25 21.97
CA ILE A 159 10.41 -4.09 21.54
C ILE A 159 10.59 -4.67 20.14
N GLN A 160 10.05 -5.87 19.89
CA GLN A 160 10.12 -6.51 18.59
C GLN A 160 9.38 -5.70 17.51
N GLU A 161 8.25 -5.07 17.86
CA GLU A 161 7.50 -4.15 16.99
C GLU A 161 8.28 -2.85 16.72
N ASN A 162 9.00 -2.32 17.71
CA ASN A 162 9.86 -1.14 17.51
C ASN A 162 11.17 -1.48 16.77
N LEU A 163 11.64 -2.73 16.84
CA LEU A 163 12.79 -3.25 16.09
C LEU A 163 12.39 -3.65 14.66
N SER A 164 11.23 -4.26 14.46
CA SER A 164 10.66 -4.50 13.13
C SER A 164 10.16 -3.18 12.50
N GLY A 165 9.80 -2.20 13.34
CA GLY A 165 9.52 -0.81 13.00
C GLY A 165 10.76 0.11 12.98
N GLY A 166 11.96 -0.39 13.25
CA GLY A 166 13.18 0.41 13.34
C GLY A 166 14.41 -0.40 12.91
N PRO A 167 14.89 -0.21 11.67
CA PRO A 167 15.25 1.08 11.09
C PRO A 167 14.20 1.60 10.12
N ALA A 168 14.18 2.93 9.92
CA ALA A 168 14.03 3.59 8.61
C ALA A 168 13.36 2.75 7.52
N SER A 169 12.09 2.39 7.74
CA SER A 169 11.29 1.51 6.90
C SER A 169 11.57 1.87 5.45
N ARG A 170 12.12 0.92 4.69
CA ARG A 170 12.26 1.11 3.24
C ARG A 170 10.93 1.48 2.63
N TYR A 171 9.80 1.27 3.32
CA TYR A 171 8.44 1.52 2.87
C TYR A 171 7.74 2.66 3.63
N THR A 172 6.75 3.28 2.99
CA THR A 172 5.85 4.29 3.57
C THR A 172 4.92 3.70 4.62
N SER A 173 4.46 4.51 5.57
CA SER A 173 3.35 4.09 6.45
C SER A 173 2.05 3.90 5.65
N ALA A 174 1.05 3.22 6.22
CA ALA A 174 -0.24 3.05 5.57
C ALA A 174 -0.89 4.39 5.17
N ASP A 175 -0.84 5.39 6.05
CA ASP A 175 -1.35 6.74 5.79
C ASP A 175 -0.57 7.46 4.68
N GLU A 176 0.77 7.36 4.70
CA GLU A 176 1.63 7.93 3.64
C GLU A 176 1.36 7.24 2.28
N THR A 177 1.19 5.92 2.28
CA THR A 177 0.85 5.13 1.08
C THR A 177 -0.50 5.56 0.50
N GLN A 178 -1.52 5.68 1.35
CA GLN A 178 -2.85 6.16 0.96
C GLN A 178 -2.81 7.58 0.39
N GLN A 179 -2.06 8.49 1.03
CA GLN A 179 -1.91 9.86 0.56
C GLN A 179 -1.19 9.92 -0.79
N ARG A 180 -0.06 9.21 -0.94
CA ARG A 180 0.65 9.14 -2.23
C ARG A 180 -0.25 8.61 -3.32
N PHE A 181 -1.00 7.55 -3.05
CA PHE A 181 -1.95 7.01 -4.01
C PHE A 181 -3.04 8.03 -4.39
N ALA A 182 -3.56 8.79 -3.42
CA ALA A 182 -4.53 9.85 -3.69
C ALA A 182 -3.95 10.95 -4.59
N ASP A 183 -2.69 11.33 -4.40
CA ASP A 183 -2.00 12.31 -5.25
C ASP A 183 -1.84 11.79 -6.69
N LEU A 184 -1.50 10.50 -6.86
CA LEU A 184 -1.40 9.85 -8.18
C LEU A 184 -2.76 9.81 -8.90
N TYR A 185 -3.80 9.46 -8.16
CA TYR A 185 -5.15 9.41 -8.67
C TYR A 185 -5.63 10.79 -9.15
N ALA A 186 -5.41 11.82 -8.34
CA ALA A 186 -5.74 13.21 -8.70
C ALA A 186 -4.93 13.70 -9.92
N GLU A 187 -3.65 13.31 -10.02
CA GLU A 187 -2.81 13.62 -11.17
C GLU A 187 -3.39 13.03 -12.47
N ILE A 188 -3.74 11.74 -12.45
CA ILE A 188 -4.31 11.06 -13.61
C ILE A 188 -5.64 11.68 -14.01
N GLN A 189 -6.52 11.98 -13.05
CA GLN A 189 -7.79 12.66 -13.33
C GLN A 189 -7.59 13.99 -14.05
N ARG A 190 -6.62 14.80 -13.59
CA ARG A 190 -6.30 16.10 -14.21
C ARG A 190 -5.80 15.95 -15.64
N ILE A 191 -4.92 14.96 -15.90
CA ILE A 191 -4.38 14.71 -17.25
C ILE A 191 -5.49 14.18 -18.18
N THR A 192 -6.36 13.30 -17.67
CA THR A 192 -7.53 12.80 -18.41
C THR A 192 -8.48 13.94 -18.79
N GLN A 193 -8.78 14.85 -17.87
CA GLN A 193 -9.62 16.03 -18.17
C GLN A 193 -8.97 16.94 -19.23
N GLN A 194 -7.66 17.13 -19.17
CA GLN A 194 -6.93 17.91 -20.16
C GLN A 194 -7.01 17.26 -21.55
N ALA A 195 -6.74 15.94 -21.66
CA ALA A 195 -6.85 15.19 -22.91
C ALA A 195 -8.29 15.20 -23.46
N ALA A 196 -9.29 15.04 -22.60
CA ALA A 196 -10.69 15.10 -22.97
C ALA A 196 -11.09 16.47 -23.53
N SER A 197 -10.68 17.56 -22.85
CA SER A 197 -10.98 18.93 -23.28
C SER A 197 -10.34 19.26 -24.63
N ALA A 198 -9.11 18.78 -24.89
CA ALA A 198 -8.43 18.98 -26.16
C ALA A 198 -9.15 18.30 -27.34
N LYS A 199 -9.93 17.25 -27.06
CA LYS A 199 -10.70 16.48 -28.05
C LYS A 199 -12.20 16.83 -28.07
N GLY A 200 -12.64 17.82 -27.29
CA GLY A 200 -14.05 18.18 -27.18
C GLY A 200 -14.92 17.08 -26.54
N ILE A 201 -14.33 16.22 -25.71
CA ILE A 201 -15.03 15.15 -24.99
C ILE A 201 -15.64 15.75 -23.73
N SER A 202 -16.96 15.59 -23.57
CA SER A 202 -17.71 16.18 -22.46
C SER A 202 -17.71 15.30 -21.21
N VAL A 203 -17.68 13.98 -21.40
CA VAL A 203 -17.76 12.99 -20.32
C VAL A 203 -16.74 11.88 -20.60
N VAL A 204 -15.96 11.54 -19.56
CA VAL A 204 -15.00 10.43 -19.61
C VAL A 204 -15.41 9.36 -18.62
N PHE A 205 -15.36 8.12 -19.07
CA PHE A 205 -15.84 6.96 -18.36
C PHE A 205 -14.71 5.95 -18.10
N ASP A 206 -14.70 5.32 -16.93
CA ASP A 206 -13.67 4.33 -16.59
C ASP A 206 -14.04 2.94 -17.12
N SER A 207 -13.22 2.40 -18.01
CA SER A 207 -13.36 1.06 -18.60
C SER A 207 -12.48 -0.01 -17.93
N GLY A 208 -11.58 0.38 -17.02
CA GLY A 208 -10.52 -0.48 -16.48
C GLY A 208 -10.95 -1.50 -15.43
N PHE A 209 -12.10 -1.27 -14.79
CA PHE A 209 -12.66 -2.11 -13.74
C PHE A 209 -14.00 -2.73 -14.16
N SER A 210 -13.96 -3.63 -15.14
CA SER A 210 -15.06 -4.59 -15.34
C SER A 210 -14.73 -5.88 -14.59
N PRO A 211 -15.58 -6.40 -13.70
CA PRO A 211 -15.47 -7.79 -13.26
C PRO A 211 -16.02 -8.66 -14.41
N PRO A 212 -15.19 -9.37 -15.18
CA PRO A 212 -15.72 -10.31 -16.15
C PRO A 212 -16.13 -11.55 -15.36
N GLY A 213 -17.42 -11.63 -14.99
CA GLY A 213 -18.05 -12.86 -14.51
C GLY A 213 -17.31 -13.62 -13.40
N GLY A 214 -17.47 -13.18 -12.15
CA GLY A 214 -17.22 -14.01 -10.98
C GLY A 214 -15.75 -14.28 -10.62
N SER A 215 -15.55 -14.69 -9.36
CA SER A 215 -14.31 -15.21 -8.77
C SER A 215 -13.35 -14.14 -8.21
N THR A 216 -13.45 -13.91 -6.89
CA THR A 216 -12.38 -14.01 -5.86
C THR A 216 -10.94 -13.52 -6.13
N ALA A 217 -10.62 -12.87 -7.24
CA ALA A 217 -9.27 -12.48 -7.62
C ALA A 217 -8.68 -11.32 -6.80
N ALA A 218 -9.53 -10.56 -6.09
CA ALA A 218 -9.08 -9.44 -5.24
C ALA A 218 -8.19 -9.89 -4.06
N SER A 219 -8.22 -11.18 -3.69
CA SER A 219 -7.41 -11.75 -2.60
C SER A 219 -6.28 -12.65 -3.09
N ARG A 220 -6.07 -12.79 -4.41
CA ARG A 220 -4.99 -13.63 -4.94
C ARG A 220 -3.71 -12.81 -4.97
N GLU A 221 -2.65 -13.33 -4.34
CA GLU A 221 -1.31 -12.75 -4.45
C GLU A 221 -0.94 -12.56 -5.93
N PRO A 222 -0.24 -11.47 -6.29
CA PRO A 222 0.19 -11.23 -7.65
C PRO A 222 1.02 -12.42 -8.13
N ASP A 223 0.71 -12.95 -9.32
CA ASP A 223 1.56 -13.94 -9.99
C ASP A 223 2.73 -13.21 -10.65
N LEU A 224 3.57 -12.63 -9.79
CA LEU A 224 4.79 -11.91 -10.14
C LEU A 224 5.96 -12.61 -9.44
N PRO A 225 7.13 -12.70 -10.10
CA PRO A 225 8.35 -13.08 -9.41
C PRO A 225 8.57 -12.23 -8.16
N SER A 226 9.04 -12.83 -7.06
CA SER A 226 9.29 -12.11 -5.80
C SER A 226 10.35 -11.01 -5.92
N ASN A 227 11.12 -11.00 -7.01
CA ASN A 227 12.10 -9.98 -7.36
C ASN A 227 11.62 -9.05 -8.50
N PHE A 228 10.33 -9.06 -8.84
CA PHE A 228 9.80 -8.19 -9.89
C PHE A 228 9.69 -6.75 -9.36
N GLU A 229 10.55 -5.87 -9.85
CA GLU A 229 10.52 -4.44 -9.54
C GLU A 229 10.10 -3.63 -10.78
N TYR A 230 8.89 -3.06 -10.75
CA TYR A 230 8.42 -2.19 -11.82
C TYR A 230 9.31 -0.95 -12.01
N GLY A 231 9.89 -0.43 -10.92
CA GLY A 231 10.86 0.66 -10.99
C GLY A 231 12.14 0.33 -11.76
N GLU A 232 12.62 -0.91 -11.69
CA GLU A 232 13.76 -1.33 -12.53
C GLU A 232 13.39 -1.30 -14.01
N MET A 233 12.18 -1.73 -14.37
CA MET A 233 11.72 -1.70 -15.77
C MET A 233 11.76 -0.27 -16.33
N LEU A 234 11.35 0.73 -15.54
CA LEU A 234 11.37 2.15 -15.92
C LEU A 234 12.78 2.79 -15.87
N GLY A 235 13.65 2.31 -14.99
CA GLY A 235 14.98 2.88 -14.75
C GLY A 235 16.12 2.22 -15.52
N MET A 236 15.91 1.05 -16.12
CA MET A 236 16.94 0.37 -16.91
C MET A 236 17.23 1.12 -18.20
N SER A 237 18.38 1.78 -18.25
CA SER A 237 18.98 2.23 -19.52
C SER A 237 19.54 1.04 -20.28
N LEU A 238 19.59 1.16 -21.61
CA LEU A 238 20.27 0.19 -22.47
C LEU A 238 21.72 -0.02 -21.96
N PRO A 239 22.16 -1.26 -21.69
CA PRO A 239 23.51 -1.48 -21.15
C PRO A 239 24.57 -1.05 -22.16
N GLN A 240 25.64 -0.42 -21.67
CA GLN A 240 26.70 0.12 -22.52
C GLN A 240 27.32 -0.98 -23.39
N GLY A 241 27.32 -0.77 -24.71
CA GLY A 241 27.86 -1.72 -25.69
C GLY A 241 26.82 -2.56 -26.42
N LEU A 242 25.56 -2.60 -25.97
CA LEU A 242 24.46 -3.20 -26.75
C LEU A 242 24.03 -2.32 -27.93
N ASP A 243 24.36 -1.03 -27.92
CA ASP A 243 23.93 -0.04 -28.93
C ASP A 243 24.33 -0.41 -30.37
N ARG A 244 25.34 -1.26 -30.52
CA ARG A 244 25.88 -1.71 -31.80
C ARG A 244 25.27 -3.02 -32.31
N ASP A 245 24.54 -3.74 -31.46
CA ASP A 245 23.90 -5.01 -31.80
C ASP A 245 22.37 -4.83 -31.81
N SER A 246 21.81 -4.67 -33.00
CA SER A 246 20.36 -4.47 -33.18
C SER A 246 19.52 -5.62 -32.62
N GLY A 247 20.03 -6.85 -32.65
CA GLY A 247 19.33 -8.02 -32.11
C GLY A 247 19.28 -7.99 -30.58
N ALA A 248 20.39 -7.61 -29.94
CA ALA A 248 20.45 -7.46 -28.49
C ALA A 248 19.57 -6.29 -28.00
N VAL A 249 19.52 -5.17 -28.74
CA VAL A 249 18.62 -4.04 -28.44
C VAL A 249 17.15 -4.48 -28.54
N GLN A 250 16.79 -5.22 -29.58
CA GLN A 250 15.43 -5.74 -29.73
C GLN A 250 15.06 -6.69 -28.59
N GLY A 251 15.95 -7.61 -28.23
CA GLY A 251 15.76 -8.53 -27.11
C GLY A 251 15.57 -7.82 -25.77
N PHE A 252 16.29 -6.72 -25.54
CA PHE A 252 16.11 -5.91 -24.34
C PHE A 252 14.70 -5.30 -24.25
N PHE A 253 14.21 -4.66 -25.32
CA PHE A 253 12.87 -4.05 -25.31
C PHE A 253 11.75 -5.10 -25.29
N GLU A 254 11.95 -6.27 -25.90
CA GLU A 254 11.02 -7.39 -25.80
C GLU A 254 10.90 -7.89 -24.35
N LEU A 255 12.01 -7.96 -23.62
CA LEU A 255 11.99 -8.28 -22.19
C LEU A 255 11.23 -7.23 -21.37
N GLN A 256 11.45 -5.93 -21.63
CA GLN A 256 10.70 -4.88 -20.93
C GLN A 256 9.20 -4.93 -21.25
N ARG A 257 8.85 -5.23 -22.51
CA ARG A 257 7.47 -5.46 -22.92
C ARG A 257 6.84 -6.63 -22.18
N SER A 258 7.51 -7.79 -22.12
CA SER A 258 7.02 -8.96 -21.39
C SER A 258 6.81 -8.66 -19.89
N ARG A 259 7.72 -7.89 -19.27
CA ARG A 259 7.56 -7.41 -17.89
C ARG A 259 6.34 -6.49 -17.72
N ALA A 260 6.15 -5.55 -18.64
CA ALA A 260 4.98 -4.67 -18.64
C ALA A 260 3.67 -5.47 -18.79
N GLU A 261 3.64 -6.48 -19.66
CA GLU A 261 2.47 -7.36 -19.82
C GLU A 261 2.16 -8.14 -18.53
N ALA A 262 3.17 -8.66 -17.84
CA ALA A 262 3.00 -9.32 -16.55
C ALA A 262 2.44 -8.36 -15.47
N TRP A 263 2.94 -7.13 -15.42
CA TRP A 263 2.46 -6.08 -14.52
C TRP A 263 0.99 -5.70 -14.81
N TYR A 264 0.65 -5.54 -16.09
CA TYR A 264 -0.72 -5.24 -16.52
C TYR A 264 -1.71 -6.36 -16.19
N ARG A 265 -1.33 -7.63 -16.35
CA ARG A 265 -2.18 -8.78 -16.00
C ARG A 265 -2.51 -8.82 -14.50
N ASN A 266 -1.58 -8.37 -13.66
CA ASN A 266 -1.74 -8.33 -12.21
C ASN A 266 -2.34 -7.01 -11.68
N ARG A 267 -2.77 -6.08 -12.55
CA ARG A 267 -3.22 -4.73 -12.16
C ARG A 267 -4.31 -4.71 -11.09
N CYS A 268 -5.27 -5.64 -11.15
CA CYS A 268 -6.35 -5.71 -10.16
C CYS A 268 -5.86 -6.16 -8.78
N SER A 269 -4.88 -7.06 -8.72
CA SER A 269 -4.26 -7.51 -7.46
C SER A 269 -3.38 -6.39 -6.87
N ILE A 270 -2.60 -5.71 -7.72
CA ILE A 270 -1.76 -4.56 -7.33
C ILE A 270 -2.60 -3.43 -6.72
N LEU A 271 -3.75 -3.13 -7.31
CA LEU A 271 -4.65 -2.05 -6.88
C LEU A 271 -5.68 -2.48 -5.82
N SER A 272 -5.70 -3.75 -5.41
CA SER A 272 -6.69 -4.24 -4.44
C SER A 272 -6.75 -3.43 -3.13
N PRO A 273 -5.62 -2.95 -2.56
CA PRO A 273 -5.64 -2.16 -1.32
C PRO A 273 -6.26 -0.78 -1.49
N PHE A 274 -6.43 -0.31 -2.73
CA PHE A 274 -6.96 1.02 -3.06
C PHE A 274 -8.36 0.95 -3.66
N SER A 275 -8.97 -0.23 -3.71
CA SER A 275 -10.24 -0.48 -4.40
C SER A 275 -11.38 0.45 -3.94
N GLU A 276 -11.47 0.78 -2.65
CA GLU A 276 -12.48 1.70 -2.12
C GLU A 276 -12.45 3.09 -2.79
N ARG A 277 -11.26 3.56 -3.18
CA ARG A 277 -11.10 4.84 -3.89
C ARG A 277 -11.37 4.75 -5.38
N ILE A 278 -11.31 3.54 -5.95
CA ILE A 278 -11.41 3.32 -7.40
C ILE A 278 -12.81 2.88 -7.84
N GLN A 279 -13.68 2.44 -6.91
CA GLN A 279 -14.98 1.80 -7.16
C GLN A 279 -16.10 2.67 -7.80
N THR A 280 -15.76 3.66 -8.62
CA THR A 280 -16.73 4.45 -9.41
C THR A 280 -16.80 4.04 -10.87
N SER A 281 -16.48 2.78 -11.19
CA SER A 281 -16.45 2.29 -12.58
C SER A 281 -17.80 1.74 -13.03
N PHE A 282 -18.21 2.14 -14.23
CA PHE A 282 -19.38 1.61 -14.93
C PHE A 282 -18.93 1.25 -16.35
N VAL A 283 -19.36 0.10 -16.85
CA VAL A 283 -18.90 -0.43 -18.13
C VAL A 283 -19.64 0.29 -19.25
N VAL A 284 -18.91 1.07 -20.05
CA VAL A 284 -19.45 1.72 -21.26
C VAL A 284 -18.81 1.09 -22.49
N THR A 285 -19.64 0.52 -23.34
CA THR A 285 -19.24 0.01 -24.65
C THR A 285 -19.40 1.11 -25.70
N GLY A 286 -18.29 1.63 -26.21
CA GLY A 286 -18.26 2.75 -27.17
C GLY A 286 -17.57 3.99 -26.63
N GLY A 287 -17.29 4.98 -27.50
CA GLY A 287 -16.58 6.22 -27.16
C GLY A 287 -15.12 6.26 -27.66
N ILE A 288 -14.49 7.43 -27.55
CA ILE A 288 -13.08 7.63 -27.91
C ILE A 288 -12.21 7.16 -26.75
N ASP A 289 -11.38 6.12 -26.98
CA ASP A 289 -10.42 5.65 -25.99
C ASP A 289 -9.28 6.67 -25.83
N LEU A 290 -9.17 7.24 -24.63
CA LEU A 290 -8.13 8.20 -24.24
C LEU A 290 -6.95 7.54 -23.53
N THR A 291 -7.01 6.23 -23.25
CA THR A 291 -6.01 5.53 -22.42
C THR A 291 -4.59 5.75 -22.94
N ALA A 292 -4.35 5.49 -24.22
CA ALA A 292 -3.01 5.59 -24.81
C ALA A 292 -2.47 7.03 -24.79
N GLU A 293 -3.34 8.02 -25.03
CA GLU A 293 -2.97 9.43 -25.06
C GLU A 293 -2.65 9.95 -23.66
N VAL A 294 -3.49 9.62 -22.67
CA VAL A 294 -3.25 9.97 -21.27
C VAL A 294 -1.99 9.28 -20.76
N MET A 295 -1.78 8.01 -21.10
CA MET A 295 -0.55 7.29 -20.75
C MET A 295 0.69 7.96 -21.36
N ALA A 296 0.66 8.30 -22.65
CA ALA A 296 1.77 8.97 -23.31
C ALA A 296 2.07 10.34 -22.67
N ALA A 297 1.03 11.10 -22.30
CA ALA A 297 1.16 12.38 -21.61
C ALA A 297 1.80 12.22 -20.22
N VAL A 298 1.37 11.21 -19.43
CA VAL A 298 1.98 10.86 -18.13
C VAL A 298 3.45 10.50 -18.32
N LEU A 299 3.77 9.54 -19.19
CA LEU A 299 5.15 9.07 -19.35
C LEU A 299 6.08 10.18 -19.88
N THR A 300 5.59 11.05 -20.76
CA THR A 300 6.33 12.22 -21.25
C THR A 300 6.61 13.21 -20.13
N LYS A 301 5.64 13.46 -19.23
CA LYS A 301 5.83 14.35 -18.07
C LYS A 301 6.97 13.88 -17.15
N TYR A 302 7.12 12.57 -16.99
CA TYR A 302 8.18 11.95 -16.18
C TYR A 302 9.47 11.65 -16.96
N ARG A 303 9.59 12.11 -18.21
CA ARG A 303 10.78 11.96 -19.07
C ARG A 303 11.22 10.51 -19.29
N ILE A 304 10.26 9.59 -19.39
CA ILE A 304 10.53 8.19 -19.72
C ILE A 304 11.00 8.08 -21.19
N ASP A 305 11.97 7.20 -21.48
CA ASP A 305 12.49 6.99 -22.83
C ASP A 305 11.37 6.57 -23.82
N SER A 306 11.37 7.14 -25.02
CA SER A 306 10.30 6.93 -26.01
C SER A 306 10.15 5.48 -26.47
N LYS A 307 11.22 4.69 -26.50
CA LYS A 307 11.14 3.25 -26.84
C LYS A 307 10.48 2.47 -25.71
N LEU A 308 10.73 2.84 -24.47
CA LEU A 308 10.08 2.24 -23.31
C LEU A 308 8.60 2.64 -23.22
N GLN A 309 8.27 3.89 -23.57
CA GLN A 309 6.88 4.32 -23.69
C GLN A 309 6.12 3.44 -24.68
N ASN A 310 6.71 3.14 -25.84
CA ASN A 310 6.10 2.26 -26.83
C ASN A 310 5.91 0.82 -26.30
N ALA A 311 6.87 0.29 -25.54
CA ALA A 311 6.74 -1.03 -24.93
C ALA A 311 5.55 -1.10 -23.93
N VAL A 312 5.39 -0.07 -23.09
CA VAL A 312 4.26 0.03 -22.15
C VAL A 312 2.93 0.17 -22.89
N LEU A 313 2.86 1.05 -23.90
CA LEU A 313 1.65 1.24 -24.70
C LEU A 313 1.24 -0.05 -25.43
N GLN A 314 2.21 -0.78 -25.99
CA GLN A 314 1.95 -2.08 -26.61
C GLN A 314 1.41 -3.09 -25.59
N ALA A 315 1.97 -3.15 -24.39
CA ALA A 315 1.49 -4.05 -23.34
C ALA A 315 0.02 -3.77 -22.96
N VAL A 316 -0.39 -2.50 -22.89
CA VAL A 316 -1.78 -2.11 -22.64
C VAL A 316 -2.68 -2.51 -23.82
N HIS A 317 -2.24 -2.29 -25.06
CA HIS A 317 -3.04 -2.62 -26.25
C HIS A 317 -3.22 -4.12 -26.46
N HIS A 318 -2.20 -4.94 -26.18
CA HIS A 318 -2.26 -6.40 -26.33
C HIS A 318 -3.00 -7.10 -25.19
N GLY A 319 -3.16 -6.44 -24.04
CA GLY A 319 -3.87 -6.97 -22.88
C GLY A 319 -5.36 -6.63 -22.83
N LYS A 320 -5.87 -5.80 -23.74
CA LYS A 320 -7.31 -5.55 -23.93
C LYS A 320 -7.91 -6.66 -24.80
#